data_AF-A0A2D5VLG4-F1
#
_entry.id   AF-A0A2D5VLG4-F1
#
_cell.length_a   1.000
_cell.length_b   1.000
_cell.length_c   1.000
_cell.angle_alpha   90.00
_cell.angle_beta   90.00
_cell.angle_gamma   90.00
#
_symmetry.space_group_name_H-M   'P 1'
#
loop_
_entity.id
_entity.type
_entity.pdbx_description
1 polymer ?
#
loop_
_entity_poly.entity_id
_entity_poly.type
_entity_poly.pdbx_seq_one_letter_code
_entity_poly.pdbx_strand_id
1 'polypeptide(L)'
;MRSDSECCTDLIQNLARELLQALSRIEQNEANESVPSHDHRRLSKTMAYQLRHSGPSNGIPVDNTGFASMEDLARSLKVDSSHLLAIAEHPGEPRFEVRDGRIRALYGHTLDVVIEAGIKLGAPTALYHGSSWSVLDRIVRDGVIPMERRMVHLTNVAEEAMAVGERKGAPVVLAIEQSNDETPVAEGIWVSAHVLPHRLSIINPFIEEAGASR
;
A
#
# COMPACT_ATOMS: atom_id res chain seq x y z
N MET A 1 50.50 -26.87 -22.02
CA MET A 1 49.26 -27.20 -22.74
C MET A 1 48.12 -26.99 -21.76
N ARG A 2 47.49 -25.81 -21.74
CA ARG A 2 46.20 -25.63 -21.07
C ARG A 2 45.18 -26.40 -21.90
N SER A 3 44.42 -27.27 -21.26
CA SER A 3 43.54 -28.21 -21.95
C SER A 3 42.29 -27.47 -22.44
N ASP A 4 41.78 -27.81 -23.62
CA ASP A 4 40.59 -27.19 -24.23
C ASP A 4 39.34 -27.20 -23.32
N SER A 5 39.33 -28.09 -22.31
CA SER A 5 38.32 -28.19 -21.25
C SER A 5 38.32 -26.99 -20.27
N GLU A 6 39.49 -26.48 -19.89
CA GLU A 6 39.61 -25.31 -19.00
C GLU A 6 39.11 -24.03 -19.68
N CYS A 7 39.38 -23.88 -20.99
CA CYS A 7 38.94 -22.75 -21.80
C CYS A 7 37.41 -22.69 -21.96
N CYS A 8 36.77 -23.85 -22.17
CA CYS A 8 35.31 -23.96 -22.25
C CYS A 8 34.63 -23.63 -20.91
N THR A 9 35.23 -24.06 -19.80
CA THR A 9 34.74 -23.77 -18.45
C THR A 9 34.81 -22.28 -18.13
N ASP A 10 35.93 -21.63 -18.47
CA ASP A 10 36.10 -20.18 -18.31
C ASP A 10 35.11 -19.38 -19.16
N LEU A 11 34.83 -19.83 -20.40
CA LEU A 11 33.85 -19.19 -21.28
C LEU A 11 32.42 -19.29 -20.71
N ILE A 12 32.04 -20.46 -20.18
CA ILE A 12 30.73 -20.67 -19.55
C ILE A 12 30.60 -19.84 -18.28
N GLN A 13 31.64 -19.76 -17.45
CA GLN A 13 31.63 -18.96 -16.23
C GLN A 13 31.52 -17.46 -16.53
N ASN A 14 32.18 -16.98 -17.58
CA ASN A 14 32.10 -15.58 -18.00
C ASN A 14 30.70 -15.26 -18.54
N LEU A 15 30.12 -16.12 -19.39
CA LEU A 15 28.75 -15.94 -19.89
C LEU A 15 27.72 -15.96 -18.75
N ALA A 16 27.87 -16.87 -17.77
CA ALA A 16 27.00 -16.91 -16.60
C ALA A 16 27.08 -15.64 -15.75
N ARG A 17 28.29 -15.07 -15.58
CA ARG A 17 28.49 -13.81 -14.85
C ARG A 17 27.86 -12.62 -15.59
N GLU A 18 28.01 -12.56 -16.91
CA GLU A 18 27.39 -11.51 -17.73
C GLU A 18 25.86 -11.59 -17.70
N LEU A 19 25.29 -12.81 -17.78
CA LEU A 19 23.85 -13.02 -17.64
C LEU A 19 23.33 -12.59 -16.26
N LEU A 20 24.02 -12.96 -15.19
CA LEU A 20 23.66 -12.54 -13.83
C LEU A 20 23.72 -11.02 -13.66
N GLN A 21 24.74 -10.36 -14.25
CA GLN A 21 24.83 -8.91 -14.23
C GLN A 21 23.74 -8.24 -15.06
N ALA A 22 23.36 -8.82 -16.21
CA ALA A 22 22.27 -8.31 -17.03
C ALA A 22 20.92 -8.43 -16.31
N LEU A 23 20.64 -9.59 -15.69
CA LEU A 23 19.43 -9.81 -14.90
C LEU A 23 19.35 -8.86 -13.71
N SER A 24 20.45 -8.70 -12.97
CA SER A 24 20.51 -7.75 -11.85
C SER A 24 20.27 -6.30 -12.30
N ARG A 25 20.79 -5.88 -13.46
CA ARG A 25 20.51 -4.54 -14.00
C ARG A 25 19.04 -4.35 -14.37
N ILE A 26 18.38 -5.40 -14.88
CA ILE A 26 16.95 -5.36 -15.19
C ILE A 26 16.15 -5.22 -13.89
N GLU A 27 16.43 -6.04 -12.88
CA GLU A 27 15.78 -5.95 -11.56
C GLU A 27 15.99 -4.58 -10.90
N GLN A 28 17.21 -4.03 -10.97
CA GLN A 28 17.50 -2.70 -10.44
C GLN A 28 16.83 -1.59 -11.26
N ASN A 29 16.66 -1.76 -12.57
CA ASN A 29 15.95 -0.80 -13.41
C ASN A 29 14.44 -0.82 -13.15
N GLU A 30 13.85 -2.01 -13.01
CA GLU A 30 12.45 -2.19 -12.58
C GLU A 30 12.21 -1.64 -11.16
N ALA A 31 13.16 -1.86 -10.25
CA ALA A 31 13.13 -1.26 -8.92
C ALA A 31 13.23 0.27 -8.93
N ASN A 32 13.97 0.86 -9.87
CA ASN A 32 14.14 2.31 -9.97
C ASN A 32 12.99 3.00 -10.71
N GLU A 33 12.36 2.34 -11.69
CA GLU A 33 11.12 2.79 -12.35
C GLU A 33 9.89 2.67 -11.43
N SER A 34 9.89 1.71 -10.50
CA SER A 34 8.80 1.51 -9.53
C SER A 34 8.84 2.45 -8.32
N VAL A 35 9.91 3.22 -8.10
CA VAL A 35 9.92 4.23 -7.03
C VAL A 35 9.28 5.52 -7.56
N PRO A 36 8.14 5.95 -7.02
CA PRO A 36 7.44 7.11 -7.56
C PRO A 36 8.23 8.40 -7.32
N SER A 37 8.36 9.23 -8.37
CA SER A 37 8.99 10.54 -8.30
C SER A 37 8.31 11.46 -7.27
N HIS A 38 8.99 12.51 -6.83
CA HIS A 38 8.41 13.48 -5.89
C HIS A 38 7.09 14.09 -6.43
N ASP A 39 7.04 14.42 -7.72
CA ASP A 39 5.83 14.95 -8.35
C ASP A 39 4.72 13.90 -8.47
N HIS A 40 5.06 12.65 -8.76
CA HIS A 40 4.11 11.52 -8.71
C HIS A 40 3.48 11.42 -7.32
N ARG A 41 4.29 11.38 -6.26
CA ARG A 41 3.80 11.27 -4.87
C ARG A 41 2.91 12.44 -4.49
N ARG A 42 3.26 13.67 -4.90
CA ARG A 42 2.46 14.86 -4.64
C ARG A 42 1.11 14.79 -5.36
N LEU A 43 1.10 14.37 -6.62
CA LEU A 43 -0.14 14.23 -7.39
C LEU A 43 -1.01 13.07 -6.86
N SER A 44 -0.42 11.91 -6.59
CA SER A 44 -1.08 10.75 -5.93
C SER A 44 -1.73 11.15 -4.59
N LYS A 45 -1.02 11.92 -3.75
CA LYS A 45 -1.58 12.46 -2.50
C LYS A 45 -2.76 13.42 -2.76
N THR A 46 -2.66 14.27 -3.78
CA THR A 46 -3.70 15.23 -4.12
C THR A 46 -4.94 14.55 -4.69
N MET A 47 -4.76 13.57 -5.58
CA MET A 47 -5.82 12.69 -6.09
C MET A 47 -6.54 11.97 -4.95
N ALA A 48 -5.79 11.34 -4.05
CA ALA A 48 -6.36 10.67 -2.89
C ALA A 48 -7.17 11.63 -2.02
N TYR A 49 -6.68 12.86 -1.79
CA TYR A 49 -7.40 13.84 -0.99
C TYR A 49 -8.73 14.28 -1.61
N GLN A 50 -8.76 14.49 -2.93
CA GLN A 50 -10.00 14.79 -3.63
C GLN A 50 -10.98 13.62 -3.56
N LEU A 51 -10.52 12.42 -3.90
CA LEU A 51 -11.37 11.23 -3.98
C LEU A 51 -11.87 10.74 -2.62
N ARG A 52 -11.15 11.01 -1.52
CA ARG A 52 -11.48 10.51 -0.18
C ARG A 52 -12.24 11.50 0.71
N HIS A 53 -12.09 12.80 0.45
CA HIS A 53 -12.45 13.83 1.42
C HIS A 53 -13.18 15.04 0.82
N SER A 54 -12.64 15.66 -0.23
CA SER A 54 -13.03 17.03 -0.61
C SER A 54 -13.55 17.19 -2.04
N GLY A 55 -13.55 16.12 -2.84
CA GLY A 55 -13.99 16.14 -4.24
C GLY A 55 -15.35 16.82 -4.42
N PRO A 56 -16.41 16.37 -3.72
CA PRO A 56 -17.74 16.96 -3.85
C PRO A 56 -17.77 18.47 -3.56
N SER A 57 -17.05 18.93 -2.52
CA SER A 57 -16.94 20.37 -2.20
C SER A 57 -16.13 21.17 -3.22
N ASN A 58 -15.27 20.51 -4.00
CA ASN A 58 -14.45 21.11 -5.04
C ASN A 58 -15.05 20.97 -6.45
N GLY A 59 -16.33 20.58 -6.54
CA GLY A 59 -17.01 20.41 -7.83
C GLY A 59 -16.63 19.13 -8.59
N ILE A 60 -16.13 18.12 -7.88
CA ILE A 60 -15.88 16.76 -8.41
C ILE A 60 -16.92 15.83 -7.77
N PRO A 61 -18.06 15.55 -8.45
CA PRO A 61 -19.04 14.61 -7.93
C PRO A 61 -18.45 13.22 -7.73
N VAL A 62 -18.66 12.66 -6.54
CA VAL A 62 -18.28 11.29 -6.18
C VAL A 62 -19.58 10.53 -5.93
N ASP A 63 -19.77 9.38 -6.59
CA ASP A 63 -20.95 8.56 -6.37
C ASP A 63 -20.85 7.71 -5.10
N ASN A 64 -21.94 7.01 -4.76
CA ASN A 64 -22.02 6.17 -3.55
C ASN A 64 -21.00 5.02 -3.53
N THR A 65 -20.38 4.70 -4.67
CA THR A 65 -19.34 3.67 -4.80
C THR A 65 -17.91 4.25 -4.85
N GLY A 66 -17.78 5.57 -4.68
CA GLY A 66 -16.52 6.29 -4.65
C GLY A 66 -16.00 6.77 -6.00
N PHE A 67 -16.71 6.53 -7.11
CA PHE A 67 -16.23 6.91 -8.44
C PHE A 67 -16.51 8.38 -8.77
N ALA A 68 -15.51 9.03 -9.34
CA ALA A 68 -15.57 10.35 -9.96
C ALA A 68 -15.17 10.29 -11.44
N SER A 69 -15.55 11.30 -12.21
CA SER A 69 -15.08 11.47 -13.60
C SER A 69 -13.57 11.75 -13.62
N MET A 70 -12.82 11.01 -14.46
CA MET A 70 -11.38 11.26 -14.65
C MET A 70 -11.14 12.66 -15.24
N GLU A 71 -12.00 13.09 -16.17
CA GLU A 71 -11.92 14.43 -16.78
C GLU A 71 -12.15 15.55 -15.78
N ASP A 72 -13.15 15.41 -14.89
CA ASP A 72 -13.44 16.43 -13.88
C ASP A 72 -12.31 16.53 -12.86
N LEU A 73 -11.75 15.40 -12.45
CA LEU A 73 -10.58 15.36 -11.58
C LEU A 73 -9.36 16.00 -12.26
N ALA A 74 -9.06 15.65 -13.51
CA ALA A 74 -7.96 16.22 -14.29
C ALA A 74 -8.09 17.74 -14.43
N ARG A 75 -9.28 18.22 -14.77
CA ARG A 75 -9.59 19.66 -14.88
C ARG A 75 -9.40 20.38 -13.55
N SER A 76 -9.89 19.80 -12.45
CA SER A 76 -9.73 20.39 -11.11
C SER A 76 -8.26 20.45 -10.68
N LEU A 77 -7.47 19.44 -11.03
CA LEU A 77 -6.05 19.35 -10.67
C LEU A 77 -5.12 20.05 -11.67
N LYS A 78 -5.67 20.56 -12.78
CA LYS A 78 -4.93 21.22 -13.88
C LYS A 78 -3.81 20.34 -14.44
N VAL A 79 -4.12 19.06 -14.65
CA VAL A 79 -3.21 18.07 -15.24
C VAL A 79 -3.92 17.33 -16.37
N ASP A 80 -3.15 16.65 -17.21
CA ASP A 80 -3.69 15.74 -18.21
C ASP A 80 -4.22 14.45 -17.55
N SER A 81 -5.28 13.87 -18.09
CA SER A 81 -5.87 12.63 -17.57
C SER A 81 -4.91 11.44 -17.68
N SER A 82 -3.98 11.46 -18.65
CA SER A 82 -2.93 10.43 -18.77
C SER A 82 -1.99 10.39 -17.56
N HIS A 83 -1.72 11.54 -16.92
CA HIS A 83 -0.93 11.57 -15.68
C HIS A 83 -1.69 10.94 -14.50
N LEU A 84 -3.01 11.15 -14.44
CA LEU A 84 -3.84 10.52 -13.40
C LEU A 84 -3.90 9.00 -13.61
N LEU A 85 -4.04 8.56 -14.86
CA LEU A 85 -4.05 7.14 -15.22
C LEU A 85 -2.72 6.48 -14.85
N ALA A 86 -1.59 7.10 -15.20
CA ALA A 86 -0.26 6.59 -14.86
C ALA A 86 -0.03 6.44 -13.34
N ILE A 87 -0.63 7.32 -12.54
CA ILE A 87 -0.60 7.19 -11.07
C ILE A 87 -1.53 6.07 -10.59
N ALA A 88 -2.72 5.98 -11.18
CA ALA A 88 -3.71 4.99 -10.77
C ALA A 88 -3.27 3.55 -11.09
N GLU A 89 -2.53 3.35 -12.17
CA GLU A 89 -2.03 2.05 -12.62
C GLU A 89 -0.65 1.69 -12.04
N HIS A 90 -0.08 2.56 -11.20
CA HIS A 90 1.24 2.32 -10.63
C HIS A 90 1.22 1.14 -9.64
N PRO A 91 1.99 0.06 -9.88
CA PRO A 91 1.88 -1.19 -9.12
C PRO A 91 2.27 -1.05 -7.65
N GLY A 92 3.24 -0.16 -7.35
CA GLY A 92 3.69 0.09 -5.97
C GLY A 92 2.71 0.89 -5.10
N GLU A 93 1.59 1.36 -5.66
CA GLU A 93 0.61 2.17 -4.93
C GLU A 93 -0.83 1.78 -5.27
N PRO A 94 -1.30 0.56 -4.89
CA PRO A 94 -2.64 0.06 -5.23
C PRO A 94 -3.71 0.82 -4.44
N ARG A 95 -3.96 2.08 -4.80
CA ARG A 95 -4.81 3.04 -4.08
C ARG A 95 -6.05 3.40 -4.87
N PHE A 96 -5.99 3.23 -6.17
CA PHE A 96 -6.98 3.72 -7.10
C PHE A 96 -7.48 2.57 -7.97
N GLU A 97 -8.72 2.72 -8.41
CA GLU A 97 -9.31 1.87 -9.43
C GLU A 97 -9.82 2.77 -10.55
N VAL A 98 -9.53 2.38 -11.78
CA VAL A 98 -10.02 3.05 -12.99
C VAL A 98 -10.98 2.12 -13.70
N ARG A 99 -12.15 2.65 -14.08
CA ARG A 99 -13.18 1.91 -14.84
C ARG A 99 -13.98 2.86 -15.71
N ASP A 100 -14.06 2.59 -17.00
CA ASP A 100 -14.90 3.32 -17.97
C ASP A 100 -14.72 4.86 -17.91
N GLY A 101 -13.47 5.33 -17.87
CA GLY A 101 -13.17 6.77 -17.79
C GLY A 101 -13.44 7.40 -16.42
N ARG A 102 -13.71 6.60 -15.39
CA ARG A 102 -13.92 7.02 -14.00
C ARG A 102 -12.82 6.49 -13.11
N ILE A 103 -12.61 7.17 -11.98
CA ILE A 103 -11.60 6.82 -10.98
C ILE A 103 -12.18 6.88 -9.58
N ARG A 104 -11.79 5.93 -8.72
CA ARG A 104 -12.07 5.98 -7.27
C ARG A 104 -10.82 5.67 -6.46
N ALA A 105 -10.79 6.12 -5.20
CA ALA A 105 -9.86 5.57 -4.22
C ALA A 105 -10.45 4.29 -3.62
N LEU A 106 -9.65 3.25 -3.40
CA LEU A 106 -10.07 1.95 -2.88
C LEU A 106 -10.33 1.95 -1.37
N TYR A 107 -9.72 2.88 -0.64
CA TYR A 107 -9.80 2.97 0.81
C TYR A 107 -9.47 4.39 1.29
N GLY A 108 -9.61 4.64 2.59
CA GLY A 108 -9.20 5.89 3.23
C GLY A 108 -10.25 6.99 3.24
N HIS A 109 -11.50 6.68 2.94
CA HIS A 109 -12.60 7.64 2.81
C HIS A 109 -13.05 8.23 4.14
N THR A 110 -13.35 9.53 4.11
CA THR A 110 -14.26 10.21 5.05
C THR A 110 -15.63 10.45 4.41
N LEU A 111 -15.70 10.47 3.07
CA LEU A 111 -16.94 10.57 2.30
C LEU A 111 -17.84 9.36 2.52
N ASP A 112 -19.16 9.56 2.50
CA ASP A 112 -20.15 8.49 2.68
C ASP A 112 -20.28 7.59 1.44
N VAL A 113 -19.33 6.67 1.31
CA VAL A 113 -19.24 5.73 0.18
C VAL A 113 -19.12 4.29 0.68
N VAL A 114 -19.59 3.35 -0.15
CA VAL A 114 -19.49 1.91 0.06
C VAL A 114 -18.65 1.31 -1.06
N ILE A 115 -17.54 0.68 -0.71
CA ILE A 115 -16.60 0.11 -1.67
C ILE A 115 -16.68 -1.41 -1.61
N GLU A 116 -17.20 -1.98 -2.68
CA GLU A 116 -17.04 -3.38 -3.00
C GLU A 116 -15.85 -3.46 -3.97
N ALA A 117 -14.66 -3.75 -3.44
CA ALA A 117 -13.45 -3.82 -4.25
C ALA A 117 -13.45 -5.05 -5.18
N GLY A 118 -14.30 -6.05 -4.91
CA GLY A 118 -14.37 -7.29 -5.69
C GLY A 118 -13.12 -8.16 -5.62
N ILE A 119 -12.15 -7.79 -4.77
CA ILE A 119 -10.88 -8.48 -4.63
C ILE A 119 -11.09 -9.75 -3.79
N LYS A 120 -10.66 -10.88 -4.34
CA LYS A 120 -10.59 -12.16 -3.63
C LYS A 120 -9.14 -12.47 -3.31
N LEU A 121 -8.68 -12.03 -2.14
CA LEU A 121 -7.42 -12.49 -1.57
C LEU A 121 -7.72 -13.64 -0.60
N GLY A 122 -6.76 -14.55 -0.44
CA GLY A 122 -6.79 -15.51 0.66
C GLY A 122 -6.76 -14.80 2.01
N ALA A 123 -7.07 -15.53 3.08
CA ALA A 123 -6.87 -15.01 4.43
C ALA A 123 -5.39 -14.63 4.60
N PRO A 124 -5.08 -13.40 5.06
CA PRO A 124 -3.70 -13.01 5.30
C PRO A 124 -3.07 -13.93 6.35
N THR A 125 -1.75 -14.05 6.38
CA THR A 125 -1.06 -14.78 7.47
C THR A 125 -0.91 -13.91 8.72
N ALA A 126 -0.81 -12.60 8.54
CA ALA A 126 -0.77 -11.60 9.59
C ALA A 126 -1.35 -10.28 9.09
N LEU A 127 -1.84 -9.46 10.02
CA LEU A 127 -2.24 -8.09 9.77
C LEU A 127 -1.62 -7.18 10.82
N TYR A 128 -1.28 -5.97 10.40
CA TYR A 128 -0.57 -4.98 11.19
C TYR A 128 -1.25 -3.62 11.11
N HIS A 129 -1.16 -2.88 12.20
CA HIS A 129 -1.58 -1.48 12.27
C HIS A 129 -0.43 -0.58 12.74
N GLY A 130 -0.16 0.46 11.95
CA GLY A 130 0.80 1.50 12.26
C GLY A 130 0.20 2.65 13.06
N SER A 131 0.71 2.89 14.26
CA SER A 131 0.29 4.02 15.10
C SER A 131 1.47 4.72 15.75
N SER A 132 1.20 5.63 16.69
CA SER A 132 2.22 6.32 17.49
C SER A 132 2.09 5.97 18.98
N TRP A 133 3.23 5.97 19.67
CA TRP A 133 3.28 5.78 21.13
C TRP A 133 2.40 6.77 21.90
N SER A 134 2.25 7.99 21.38
CA SER A 134 1.44 9.05 21.98
C SER A 134 -0.04 8.72 22.14
N VAL A 135 -0.57 7.77 21.36
CA VAL A 135 -1.98 7.36 21.43
C VAL A 135 -2.16 5.92 21.92
N LEU A 136 -1.08 5.26 22.36
CA LEU A 136 -1.11 3.84 22.73
C LEU A 136 -2.08 3.57 23.89
N ASP A 137 -2.09 4.42 24.92
CA ASP A 137 -3.02 4.28 26.06
C ASP A 137 -4.48 4.24 25.63
N ARG A 138 -4.83 5.01 24.60
CA ARG A 138 -6.19 5.01 24.03
C ARG A 138 -6.46 3.71 23.29
N ILE A 139 -5.49 3.23 22.50
CA ILE A 139 -5.62 1.99 21.75
C ILE A 139 -5.75 0.78 22.70
N VAL A 140 -5.01 0.76 23.81
CA VAL A 140 -5.10 -0.32 24.81
C VAL A 140 -6.48 -0.36 25.48
N ARG A 141 -7.14 0.80 25.67
CA ARG A 141 -8.48 0.86 26.27
C ARG A 141 -9.59 0.58 25.26
N ASP A 142 -9.54 1.24 24.11
CA ASP A 142 -10.67 1.33 23.18
C ASP A 142 -10.51 0.40 21.97
N GLY A 143 -9.31 -0.14 21.76
CA GLY A 143 -8.92 -0.84 20.55
C GLY A 143 -8.52 0.12 19.44
N VAL A 144 -8.41 -0.40 18.22
CA VAL A 144 -8.18 0.44 17.03
C VAL A 144 -9.54 0.81 16.45
N ILE A 145 -9.83 2.10 16.37
CA ILE A 145 -11.06 2.66 15.80
C ILE A 145 -10.72 3.56 14.59
N PRO A 146 -11.65 3.79 13.66
CA PRO A 146 -11.34 4.40 12.37
C PRO A 146 -11.11 5.93 12.44
N MET A 147 -11.39 6.55 13.59
CA MET A 147 -11.26 7.99 13.84
C MET A 147 -12.09 8.81 12.84
N GLU A 148 -11.47 9.72 12.07
CA GLU A 148 -12.16 10.50 11.04
C GLU A 148 -12.52 9.67 9.80
N ARG A 149 -11.83 8.55 9.59
CA ARG A 149 -12.09 7.66 8.44
C ARG A 149 -13.28 6.75 8.75
N ARG A 150 -13.78 6.09 7.71
CA ARG A 150 -14.88 5.12 7.85
C ARG A 150 -14.46 3.78 8.43
N MET A 151 -13.25 3.34 8.11
CA MET A 151 -12.74 2.01 8.46
C MET A 151 -11.29 2.09 8.94
N VAL A 152 -10.90 1.17 9.81
CA VAL A 152 -9.53 0.94 10.22
C VAL A 152 -8.76 0.34 9.04
N HIS A 153 -7.60 0.91 8.72
CA HIS A 153 -6.69 0.37 7.71
C HIS A 153 -5.67 -0.55 8.36
N LEU A 154 -5.52 -1.74 7.78
CA LEU A 154 -4.58 -2.78 8.14
C LEU A 154 -3.74 -3.14 6.92
N THR A 155 -2.50 -3.55 7.15
CA THR A 155 -1.60 -4.07 6.10
C THR A 155 -1.07 -5.43 6.51
N ASN A 156 -0.79 -6.32 5.57
CA ASN A 156 -0.09 -7.59 5.84
C ASN A 156 1.44 -7.44 5.83
N VAL A 157 1.97 -6.22 5.64
CA VAL A 157 3.40 -5.91 5.63
C VAL A 157 3.75 -5.05 6.85
N ALA A 158 4.61 -5.55 7.74
CA ALA A 158 4.94 -4.87 8.99
C ALA A 158 5.71 -3.55 8.76
N GLU A 159 6.56 -3.51 7.74
CA GLU A 159 7.34 -2.35 7.33
C GLU A 159 6.43 -1.22 6.83
N GLU A 160 5.33 -1.55 6.15
CA GLU A 160 4.33 -0.55 5.75
C GLU A 160 3.60 0.03 6.96
N ALA A 161 3.24 -0.81 7.94
CA ALA A 161 2.64 -0.35 9.19
C ALA A 161 3.60 0.59 9.94
N MET A 162 4.90 0.25 9.99
CA MET A 162 5.93 1.11 10.56
C MET A 162 5.97 2.47 9.86
N ALA A 163 6.05 2.49 8.52
CA ALA A 163 6.08 3.72 7.73
C ALA A 163 4.81 4.58 7.88
N VAL A 164 3.65 3.97 8.19
CA VAL A 164 2.42 4.68 8.55
C VAL A 164 2.52 5.30 9.94
N GLY A 165 3.09 4.57 10.91
CA GLY A 165 3.31 5.04 12.29
C GLY A 165 4.26 6.23 12.35
N GLU A 166 5.35 6.19 11.58
CA GLU A 166 6.39 7.25 11.57
C GLU A 166 5.83 8.61 11.17
N ARG A 167 4.80 8.64 10.31
CA ARG A 167 4.11 9.88 9.90
C ARG A 167 3.36 10.55 11.05
N LYS A 168 3.11 9.82 12.15
CA LYS A 168 2.38 10.29 13.33
C LYS A 168 3.29 10.62 14.52
N GLY A 169 4.61 10.43 14.39
CA GLY A 169 5.60 10.63 15.45
C GLY A 169 6.37 9.35 15.77
N ALA A 170 6.68 9.11 17.05
CA ALA A 170 7.35 7.89 17.50
C ALA A 170 6.44 6.67 17.22
N PRO A 171 6.83 5.75 16.32
CA PRO A 171 5.94 4.72 15.80
C PRO A 171 5.80 3.53 16.76
N VAL A 172 4.62 2.92 16.73
CA VAL A 172 4.35 1.59 17.31
C VAL A 172 3.63 0.74 16.25
N VAL A 173 4.05 -0.52 16.11
CA VAL A 173 3.41 -1.49 15.22
C VAL A 173 2.64 -2.49 16.06
N LEU A 174 1.37 -2.67 15.71
CA LEU A 174 0.46 -3.60 16.37
C LEU A 174 0.18 -4.77 15.44
N ALA A 175 0.53 -5.98 15.84
CA ALA A 175 0.04 -7.20 15.21
C ALA A 175 -1.40 -7.47 15.65
N ILE A 176 -2.22 -7.90 14.69
CA ILE A 176 -3.65 -8.14 14.87
C ILE A 176 -3.92 -9.64 14.81
N GLU A 177 -4.49 -10.20 15.87
CA GLU A 177 -5.11 -11.53 15.81
C GLU A 177 -6.30 -11.45 14.86
N GLN A 178 -6.29 -12.22 13.78
CA GLN A 178 -7.27 -12.12 12.70
C GLN A 178 -8.65 -12.66 13.08
N SER A 179 -9.66 -12.17 12.39
CA SER A 179 -11.04 -12.63 12.49
C SER A 179 -11.66 -12.73 11.08
N ASN A 180 -12.96 -12.99 11.00
CA ASN A 180 -13.68 -12.96 9.73
C ASN A 180 -14.16 -11.54 9.34
N ASP A 181 -13.84 -10.51 10.13
CA ASP A 181 -14.35 -9.16 9.94
C ASP A 181 -13.46 -8.29 9.03
N GLU A 182 -12.25 -8.76 8.70
CA GLU A 182 -11.31 -8.04 7.85
C GLU A 182 -11.58 -8.30 6.36
N THR A 183 -11.78 -7.22 5.59
CA THR A 183 -12.06 -7.31 4.15
C THR A 183 -10.89 -6.74 3.34
N PRO A 184 -10.37 -7.44 2.31
CA PRO A 184 -9.36 -6.87 1.42
C PRO A 184 -9.95 -5.77 0.54
N VAL A 185 -9.24 -4.66 0.42
CA VAL A 185 -9.64 -3.50 -0.40
C VAL A 185 -8.61 -3.15 -1.47
N ALA A 186 -7.37 -3.59 -1.29
CA ALA A 186 -6.31 -3.53 -2.28
C ALA A 186 -5.29 -4.65 -1.98
N GLU A 187 -4.37 -4.89 -2.90
CA GLU A 187 -3.22 -5.73 -2.60
C GLU A 187 -2.47 -5.18 -1.37
N GLY A 188 -2.20 -6.05 -0.41
CA GLY A 188 -1.56 -5.68 0.85
C GLY A 188 -2.43 -4.94 1.86
N ILE A 189 -3.65 -4.48 1.50
CA ILE A 189 -4.47 -3.61 2.36
C ILE A 189 -5.82 -4.25 2.70
N TRP A 190 -6.10 -4.31 3.99
CA TRP A 190 -7.37 -4.75 4.57
C TRP A 190 -8.04 -3.62 5.35
N VAL A 191 -9.36 -3.74 5.52
CA VAL A 191 -10.15 -2.86 6.36
C VAL A 191 -10.99 -3.63 7.36
N SER A 192 -11.21 -3.02 8.53
CA SER A 192 -12.14 -3.50 9.55
C SER A 192 -12.89 -2.32 10.17
N ALA A 193 -14.09 -2.55 10.71
CA ALA A 193 -14.86 -1.51 11.37
C ALA A 193 -14.15 -1.04 12.66
N HIS A 194 -13.57 -1.97 13.41
CA HIS A 194 -12.77 -1.74 14.60
C HIS A 194 -11.94 -3.00 14.92
N VAL A 195 -10.89 -2.86 15.73
CA VAL A 195 -10.12 -3.98 16.26
C VAL A 195 -10.13 -3.92 17.77
N LEU A 196 -10.63 -4.98 18.42
CA LEU A 196 -10.78 -5.04 19.87
C LEU A 196 -9.42 -5.13 20.59
N PRO A 197 -9.27 -4.54 21.80
CA PRO A 197 -8.00 -4.53 22.53
C PRO A 197 -7.34 -5.90 22.71
N HIS A 198 -8.12 -6.95 22.98
CA HIS A 198 -7.60 -8.30 23.23
C HIS A 198 -6.99 -8.96 21.99
N ARG A 199 -7.21 -8.39 20.80
CA ARG A 199 -6.64 -8.86 19.52
C ARG A 199 -5.32 -8.18 19.18
N LEU A 200 -4.79 -7.32 20.06
CA LEU A 200 -3.63 -6.47 19.77
C LEU A 200 -2.39 -6.96 20.52
N SER A 201 -1.29 -7.11 19.78
CA SER A 201 0.05 -7.34 20.33
C SER A 201 1.03 -6.32 19.77
N ILE A 202 1.82 -5.67 20.64
CA ILE A 202 2.89 -4.78 20.19
C ILE A 202 4.04 -5.64 19.66
N ILE A 203 4.52 -5.34 18.45
CA ILE A 203 5.69 -6.00 17.88
C ILE A 203 6.81 -5.00 17.61
N ASN A 204 8.05 -5.48 17.65
CA ASN A 204 9.19 -4.74 17.13
C ASN A 204 9.54 -5.31 15.74
N PRO A 205 9.26 -4.58 14.64
CA PRO A 205 9.51 -5.09 13.29
C PRO A 205 11.01 -5.28 12.99
N PHE A 206 11.92 -4.76 13.84
CA PHE A 206 13.37 -4.91 13.67
C PHE A 206 13.97 -6.11 14.42
N ILE A 207 13.17 -6.80 15.23
CA ILE A 207 13.58 -8.04 15.87
C ILE A 207 12.97 -9.16 15.03
N GLU A 208 13.75 -9.71 14.09
CA GLU A 208 13.49 -11.08 13.67
C GLU A 208 13.46 -11.92 14.94
N GLU A 209 12.40 -12.69 15.17
CA GLU A 209 12.34 -13.61 16.30
C GLU A 209 13.51 -14.59 16.20
N ALA A 210 14.62 -14.25 16.86
CA ALA A 210 15.68 -15.16 17.21
C ALA A 210 15.08 -16.16 18.22
N GLY A 211 14.35 -17.16 17.72
CA GLY A 211 13.86 -18.27 18.54
C GLY A 211 12.39 -18.64 18.37
N ALA A 212 11.95 -18.95 17.16
CA ALA A 212 10.85 -19.90 16.96
C ALA A 212 11.42 -21.19 16.34
N SER A 213 12.12 -21.98 17.14
CA SER A 213 12.34 -23.39 16.82
C SER A 213 10.97 -24.09 16.78
N ARG A 214 10.54 -24.49 15.58
CA ARG A 214 9.56 -25.56 15.41
C ARG A 214 10.17 -26.90 15.76
#